data_AF-A0A6G0RGR8-F1
#
_entry.id   AF-A0A6G0RGR8-F1
#
_cell.length_a   1.000
_cell.length_b   1.000
_cell.length_c   1.000
_cell.angle_alpha   90.00
_cell.angle_beta   90.00
_cell.angle_gamma   90.00
#
_symmetry.space_group_name_H-M   'P 1'
#
loop_
_entity.id
_entity.type
_entity.pdbx_description
1 polymer ?
#
loop_
_entity_poly.entity_id
_entity_poly.type
_entity_poly.pdbx_seq_one_letter_code
_entity_poly.pdbx_strand_id
1 'polypeptide(L)'
;MDWLKKKKEAAQQAAAKISNKRTAFRGQGNVLGGDDDASSSSAAAPSSASRGPSIKLPFTSSKPPALTEDEQRTRRELQTKALEQRGNAWEKRVANARKARLQQEDERETHFLHAPEPAAAAPSGPPPVVLSNEQVKTRELQSAHQQMGFNPYAATYSSSTQAVSAMNAIGAGPPAAAASVMPPPAPFPAVPQVGVTSSLDAVETGAGAVYVLLRQDPARAIAAAETLVKMLTNVVKNPQEEKFRKIRLSNAAIQAKLVAVPGAVDILAEAGFSRMELDGEVYLMLTADAFEAERVQSAIDRTEVALIQLQHDSA
;
A
#
# COMPACT_ATOMS: atom_id res chain seq x y z
N MET A 1 43.19 -25.54 -11.67
CA MET A 1 42.50 -25.72 -10.36
C MET A 1 42.82 -24.59 -9.35
N ASP A 2 43.56 -23.55 -9.75
CA ASP A 2 44.19 -22.61 -8.80
C ASP A 2 43.31 -21.44 -8.37
N TRP A 3 42.30 -21.08 -9.17
CA TRP A 3 41.34 -20.04 -8.81
C TRP A 3 40.48 -20.43 -7.60
N LEU A 4 40.14 -21.72 -7.47
CA LEU A 4 39.40 -22.29 -6.35
C LEU A 4 40.21 -22.28 -5.05
N LYS A 5 41.53 -22.55 -5.12
CA LYS A 5 42.42 -22.46 -3.97
C LYS A 5 42.53 -21.02 -3.46
N LYS A 6 42.73 -20.06 -4.38
CA LYS A 6 42.80 -18.62 -4.05
C LYS A 6 41.51 -18.10 -3.40
N LYS A 7 40.35 -18.57 -3.86
CA LYS A 7 39.04 -18.20 -3.29
C LYS A 7 38.82 -18.81 -1.91
N LYS A 8 39.27 -20.06 -1.70
CA LYS A 8 39.21 -20.74 -0.40
C LYS A 8 40.14 -20.11 0.64
N GLU A 9 41.35 -19.71 0.26
CA GLU A 9 42.27 -18.97 1.14
C GLU A 9 41.74 -17.59 1.50
N ALA A 10 41.15 -16.86 0.55
CA ALA A 10 40.51 -15.57 0.83
C ALA A 10 39.34 -15.69 1.82
N ALA A 11 38.52 -16.75 1.69
CA ALA A 11 37.43 -17.05 2.61
C ALA A 11 37.94 -17.42 4.02
N GLN A 12 39.01 -18.21 4.12
CA GLN A 12 39.63 -18.56 5.41
C GLN A 12 40.27 -17.34 6.10
N GLN A 13 40.93 -16.46 5.34
CA GLN A 13 41.48 -15.22 5.88
C GLN A 13 40.38 -14.25 6.36
N ALA A 14 39.22 -14.22 5.69
CA ALA A 14 38.06 -13.44 6.13
C ALA A 14 37.44 -14.01 7.41
N ALA A 15 37.30 -15.33 7.52
CA ALA A 15 36.78 -16.00 8.71
C ALA A 15 37.69 -15.78 9.94
N ALA A 16 39.01 -15.85 9.76
CA ALA A 16 39.97 -15.59 10.84
C ALA A 16 39.88 -14.15 11.38
N LYS A 17 39.65 -13.17 10.51
CA LYS A 17 39.49 -11.75 10.92
C LYS A 17 38.19 -11.50 11.70
N ILE A 18 37.15 -12.28 11.47
CA ILE A 18 35.86 -12.17 12.17
C ILE A 18 35.94 -12.85 13.55
N SER A 19 36.63 -13.99 13.65
CA SER A 19 36.84 -14.70 14.92
C SER A 19 37.64 -13.84 15.91
N ASN A 20 38.70 -13.17 15.45
CA ASN A 20 39.57 -12.37 16.31
C ASN A 20 38.92 -11.06 16.82
N LYS A 21 37.79 -10.63 16.21
CA LYS A 21 37.00 -9.49 16.70
C LYS A 21 35.99 -9.88 17.78
N ARG A 22 35.73 -11.17 17.99
CA ARG A 22 34.67 -11.67 18.88
C ARG A 22 35.16 -12.01 20.29
N THR A 23 36.45 -11.88 20.58
CA THR A 23 37.08 -12.24 21.86
C THR A 23 37.48 -11.05 22.76
N ALA A 24 37.13 -9.81 22.40
CA ALA A 24 37.53 -8.62 23.16
C ALA A 24 36.37 -7.80 23.77
N PHE A 25 35.27 -8.44 24.18
CA PHE A 25 34.22 -7.77 24.95
C PHE A 25 33.73 -8.65 26.11
N ARG A 26 34.46 -8.63 27.23
CA ARG A 26 33.99 -9.14 28.52
C ARG A 26 33.46 -7.95 29.33
N GLY A 27 32.23 -7.53 29.02
CA GLY A 27 31.47 -6.61 29.87
C GLY A 27 30.73 -7.40 30.93
N GLN A 28 30.94 -7.07 32.20
CA GLN A 28 30.18 -7.63 33.32
C GLN A 28 28.69 -7.27 33.17
N GLY A 29 27.86 -8.28 32.89
CA GLY A 29 26.41 -8.14 32.87
C GLY A 29 25.86 -8.36 34.29
N ASN A 30 25.25 -7.31 34.84
CA ASN A 30 24.44 -7.38 36.05
C ASN A 30 23.14 -8.13 35.72
N VAL A 31 23.06 -9.41 36.07
CA VAL A 31 21.84 -10.22 36.00
C VAL A 31 20.93 -9.78 37.16
N LEU A 32 19.88 -9.03 36.84
CA LEU A 32 18.76 -8.78 37.74
C LEU A 32 17.92 -10.06 37.78
N GLY A 33 18.04 -10.78 38.88
CA GLY A 33 17.18 -11.91 39.23
C GLY A 33 15.75 -11.44 39.46
N GLY A 34 14.81 -12.30 39.05
CA GLY A 34 13.43 -12.22 39.48
C GLY A 34 13.24 -13.00 40.77
N ASP A 35 12.41 -12.44 41.64
CA ASP A 35 11.83 -13.11 42.79
C ASP A 35 10.33 -12.76 42.82
N ASP A 36 9.52 -13.78 42.60
CA ASP A 36 8.11 -13.87 42.99
C ASP A 36 8.04 -14.11 44.51
N ASP A 37 7.20 -13.37 45.25
CA ASP A 37 6.24 -13.98 46.20
C ASP A 37 5.19 -12.94 46.68
N ALA A 38 4.08 -13.48 47.16
CA ALA A 38 2.76 -12.88 47.27
C ALA A 38 2.44 -12.29 48.66
N SER A 39 1.28 -11.60 48.69
CA SER A 39 0.30 -11.53 49.79
C SER A 39 0.16 -10.23 50.61
N SER A 40 -1.04 -9.63 50.43
CA SER A 40 -2.01 -9.16 51.44
C SER A 40 -1.82 -7.81 52.17
N SER A 41 -2.72 -6.87 51.79
CA SER A 41 -3.58 -5.99 52.62
C SER A 41 -3.00 -5.11 53.75
N SER A 42 -3.14 -3.78 53.62
CA SER A 42 -4.16 -2.96 54.31
C SER A 42 -3.84 -1.45 54.31
N ALA A 43 -4.92 -0.67 54.19
CA ALA A 43 -5.21 0.73 54.55
C ALA A 43 -4.13 1.77 54.92
N ALA A 44 -4.48 3.02 54.54
CA ALA A 44 -4.20 4.32 55.17
C ALA A 44 -3.03 5.17 54.63
N ALA A 45 -3.39 6.30 54.01
CA ALA A 45 -2.60 7.53 54.03
C ALA A 45 -3.10 8.41 55.22
N PRO A 46 -2.43 9.51 55.63
CA PRO A 46 -1.15 10.07 55.19
C PRO A 46 -0.22 10.42 56.38
N SER A 47 0.95 10.97 56.07
CA SER A 47 1.81 11.85 56.88
C SER A 47 3.20 11.34 57.29
N SER A 48 4.08 12.32 57.44
CA SER A 48 5.46 12.28 57.93
C SER A 48 6.55 12.02 56.90
N ALA A 49 7.20 13.12 56.53
CA ALA A 49 8.51 13.17 55.92
C ALA A 49 9.50 12.24 56.63
N SER A 50 10.03 11.24 55.91
CA SER A 50 11.24 10.53 56.31
C SER A 50 12.28 10.66 55.19
N ARG A 51 13.44 11.15 55.60
CA ARG A 51 14.58 11.50 54.76
C ARG A 51 15.26 10.20 54.32
N GLY A 52 15.15 9.83 53.06
CA GLY A 52 16.11 8.90 52.45
C GLY A 52 17.51 9.53 52.40
N PRO A 53 18.60 8.74 52.48
CA PRO A 53 19.94 9.29 52.37
C PRO A 53 20.14 9.80 50.94
N SER A 54 19.99 11.12 50.78
CA SER A 54 20.39 11.82 49.57
C SER A 54 21.88 11.59 49.38
N ILE A 55 22.24 10.77 48.40
CA ILE A 55 23.61 10.66 47.91
C ILE A 55 23.94 12.02 47.29
N LYS A 56 24.46 12.91 48.14
CA LYS A 56 25.08 14.17 47.70
C LYS A 56 26.34 13.78 46.96
N LEU A 57 26.23 13.59 45.64
CA LEU A 57 27.39 13.70 44.77
C LEU A 57 27.96 15.10 45.01
N PRO A 58 29.24 15.24 45.43
CA PRO A 58 29.85 16.54 45.50
C PRO A 58 29.93 17.06 44.07
N PHE A 59 29.03 17.98 43.71
CA PHE A 59 29.22 18.83 42.55
C PHE A 59 30.41 19.74 42.85
N THR A 60 31.62 19.20 42.73
CA THR A 60 32.80 20.03 42.50
C THR A 60 32.61 20.62 41.12
N SER A 61 32.18 21.88 41.07
CA SER A 61 32.29 22.69 39.86
C SER A 61 33.78 22.96 39.62
N SER A 62 34.53 21.94 39.23
CA SER A 62 35.82 22.14 38.59
C SER A 62 35.48 22.51 37.14
N LYS A 63 35.45 23.81 36.87
CA LYS A 63 35.53 24.32 35.50
C LYS A 63 36.72 23.60 34.84
N PRO A 64 36.53 22.83 33.75
CA PRO A 64 37.64 22.13 33.12
C PRO A 64 38.70 23.18 32.74
N PRO A 65 40.00 22.88 32.93
CA PRO A 65 41.06 23.81 32.55
C PRO A 65 40.87 24.20 31.08
N ALA A 66 41.08 25.48 30.76
CA ALA A 66 40.93 25.98 29.40
C ALA A 66 41.83 25.15 28.47
N LEU A 67 41.19 24.29 27.67
CA LEU A 67 41.86 23.41 26.71
C LEU A 67 42.73 24.28 25.80
N THR A 68 44.01 23.96 25.65
CA THR A 68 44.93 24.73 24.79
C THR A 68 44.39 24.79 23.36
N GLU A 69 44.65 25.88 22.64
CA GLU A 69 44.03 26.11 21.32
C GLU A 69 44.27 24.96 20.33
N ASP A 70 45.42 24.30 20.44
CA ASP A 70 45.80 23.15 19.61
C ASP A 70 44.96 21.90 19.91
N GLU A 71 44.62 21.65 21.18
CA GLU A 71 43.72 20.56 21.58
C GLU A 71 42.28 20.83 21.16
N GLN A 72 41.86 22.09 21.13
CA GLN A 72 40.54 22.46 20.61
C GLN A 72 40.45 22.27 19.08
N ARG A 73 41.51 22.62 18.35
CA ARG A 73 41.59 22.43 16.89
C ARG A 73 41.57 20.95 16.52
N THR A 74 42.40 20.14 17.16
CA THR A 74 42.42 18.68 16.92
C THR A 74 41.08 18.03 17.23
N ARG A 75 40.38 18.46 18.28
CA ARG A 75 39.03 17.97 18.59
C ARG A 75 37.99 18.38 17.55
N ARG A 76 38.06 19.61 17.02
CA ARG A 76 37.19 20.06 15.92
C ARG A 76 37.47 19.29 14.65
N GLU A 77 38.74 19.09 14.30
CA GLU A 77 39.15 18.31 13.13
C GLU A 77 38.75 16.83 13.24
N LEU A 78 38.85 16.23 14.43
CA LEU A 78 38.38 14.86 14.67
C LEU A 78 36.85 14.77 14.53
N GLN A 79 36.12 15.79 14.98
CA GLN A 79 34.67 15.84 14.82
C GLN A 79 34.28 16.00 13.34
N THR A 80 34.90 16.92 12.60
CA THR A 80 34.63 17.11 11.16
C THR A 80 34.96 15.85 10.36
N LYS A 81 36.12 15.23 10.64
CA LYS A 81 36.53 13.97 10.00
C LYS A 81 35.58 12.80 10.30
N ALA A 82 35.03 12.73 11.51
CA ALA A 82 34.03 11.72 11.87
C ALA A 82 32.69 11.95 11.14
N LEU A 83 32.28 13.21 10.97
CA LEU A 83 31.10 13.61 10.19
C LEU A 83 31.28 13.27 8.70
N GLU A 84 32.45 13.55 8.12
CA GLU A 84 32.79 13.20 6.73
C GLU A 84 32.78 11.68 6.51
N GLN A 85 33.32 10.90 7.44
CA GLN A 85 33.27 9.43 7.37
C GLN A 85 31.84 8.90 7.39
N ARG A 86 30.95 9.54 8.17
CA ARG A 86 29.52 9.17 8.22
C ARG A 86 28.80 9.52 6.91
N GLY A 87 29.11 10.66 6.30
CA GLY A 87 28.60 11.05 4.97
C GLY A 87 29.03 10.07 3.87
N ASN A 88 30.34 9.78 3.82
CA ASN A 88 30.94 8.86 2.85
C ASN A 88 30.42 7.41 3.00
N ALA A 89 30.06 6.99 4.21
CA ALA A 89 29.47 5.67 4.46
C ALA A 89 28.02 5.56 3.97
N TRP A 90 27.24 6.63 4.10
CA TRP A 90 25.88 6.69 3.56
C TRP A 90 25.89 6.67 2.03
N GLU A 91 26.75 7.49 1.42
CA GLU A 91 26.89 7.57 -0.03
C GLU A 91 27.32 6.23 -0.66
N LYS A 92 28.27 5.52 -0.02
CA LYS A 92 28.66 4.16 -0.43
C LYS A 92 27.51 3.15 -0.35
N ARG A 93 26.63 3.25 0.65
CA ARG A 93 25.44 2.38 0.74
C ARG A 93 24.45 2.66 -0.38
N VAL A 94 24.21 3.93 -0.68
CA VAL A 94 23.33 4.34 -1.78
C VAL A 94 23.90 3.89 -3.13
N ALA A 95 25.20 4.05 -3.37
CA ALA A 95 25.86 3.60 -4.59
C ALA A 95 25.80 2.07 -4.74
N ASN A 96 26.06 1.32 -3.67
CA ASN A 96 25.93 -0.14 -3.68
C ASN A 96 24.48 -0.59 -3.92
N ALA A 97 23.50 0.08 -3.34
CA ALA A 97 22.08 -0.23 -3.57
C ALA A 97 21.65 0.05 -5.02
N ARG A 98 22.13 1.15 -5.63
CA ARG A 98 21.92 1.42 -7.06
C ARG A 98 22.56 0.37 -7.94
N LYS A 99 23.80 -0.02 -7.64
CA LYS A 99 24.53 -1.07 -8.37
C LYS A 99 23.82 -2.43 -8.27
N ALA A 100 23.28 -2.77 -7.10
CA ALA A 100 22.52 -4.00 -6.91
C ALA A 100 21.22 -4.03 -7.73
N ARG A 101 20.52 -2.89 -7.88
CA ARG A 101 19.34 -2.80 -8.76
C ARG A 101 19.72 -2.99 -10.23
N LEU A 102 20.77 -2.33 -10.69
CA LEU A 102 21.26 -2.51 -12.06
C LEU A 102 21.66 -3.96 -12.34
N GLN A 103 22.34 -4.60 -11.40
CA GLN A 103 22.74 -5.99 -11.53
C GLN A 103 21.52 -6.93 -11.54
N GLN A 104 20.49 -6.64 -10.76
CA GLN A 104 19.24 -7.41 -10.78
C GLN A 104 18.48 -7.24 -12.11
N GLU A 105 18.52 -6.06 -12.71
CA GLU A 105 17.95 -5.81 -14.04
C GLU A 105 18.73 -6.57 -15.12
N ASP A 106 20.07 -6.50 -15.10
CA ASP A 106 20.95 -7.25 -16.01
C ASP A 106 20.80 -8.78 -15.86
N GLU A 107 20.66 -9.28 -14.63
CA GLU A 107 20.35 -10.70 -14.35
C GLU A 107 18.96 -11.10 -14.88
N ARG A 108 17.97 -10.21 -14.86
CA ARG A 108 16.64 -10.46 -15.44
C ARG A 108 16.67 -10.44 -16.96
N GLU A 109 17.40 -9.50 -17.55
CA GLU A 109 17.58 -9.40 -19.00
C GLU A 109 18.35 -10.62 -19.53
N THR A 110 19.44 -11.01 -18.87
CA THR A 110 20.17 -12.24 -19.22
C THR A 110 19.34 -13.50 -19.00
N HIS A 111 18.55 -13.60 -17.92
CA HIS A 111 17.61 -14.71 -17.73
C HIS A 111 16.51 -14.74 -18.80
N PHE A 112 16.04 -13.58 -19.29
CA PHE A 112 15.08 -13.49 -20.38
C PHE A 112 15.71 -13.88 -21.73
N LEU A 113 16.96 -13.50 -21.97
CA LEU A 113 17.72 -13.81 -23.19
C LEU A 113 18.30 -15.24 -23.22
N HIS A 114 18.45 -15.90 -22.06
CA HIS A 114 18.99 -17.26 -21.91
C HIS A 114 18.02 -18.20 -21.19
N ALA A 115 16.71 -18.01 -21.36
CA ALA A 115 15.76 -19.08 -21.06
C ALA A 115 15.96 -20.21 -22.12
N PRO A 116 16.56 -21.37 -21.78
CA PRO A 116 16.50 -22.50 -22.68
C PRO A 116 15.04 -22.92 -22.79
N GLU A 117 14.50 -22.99 -24.01
CA GLU A 117 13.20 -23.60 -24.24
C GLU A 117 13.16 -24.95 -23.50
N PRO A 118 12.23 -25.16 -22.55
CA PRO A 118 12.03 -26.50 -22.04
C PRO A 118 11.54 -27.33 -23.23
N ALA A 119 12.33 -28.32 -23.61
CA ALA A 119 11.95 -29.34 -24.57
C ALA A 119 10.65 -30.00 -24.08
N ALA A 120 9.51 -29.50 -24.57
CA ALA A 120 8.19 -29.98 -24.23
C ALA A 120 7.38 -30.10 -25.52
N ALA A 121 7.15 -31.36 -25.88
CA ALA A 121 5.98 -31.91 -26.54
C ALA A 121 5.32 -31.10 -27.67
N ALA A 122 5.32 -31.70 -28.85
CA ALA A 122 4.52 -31.29 -30.00
C ALA A 122 3.09 -30.84 -29.60
N PRO A 123 2.60 -29.69 -30.10
CA PRO A 123 1.23 -29.28 -29.85
C PRO A 123 0.28 -30.25 -30.57
N SER A 124 -0.32 -31.14 -29.79
CA SER A 124 -1.49 -31.93 -30.21
C SER A 124 -2.72 -31.03 -30.14
N GLY A 125 -2.82 -30.10 -31.07
CA GLY A 125 -4.00 -29.29 -31.31
C GLY A 125 -4.08 -28.97 -32.80
N PRO A 126 -5.28 -28.98 -33.43
CA PRO A 126 -5.39 -28.53 -34.80
C PRO A 126 -4.86 -27.09 -34.91
N PRO A 127 -4.13 -26.75 -35.99
CA PRO A 127 -3.52 -25.45 -36.15
C PRO A 127 -4.57 -24.33 -36.01
N PRO A 128 -4.19 -23.13 -35.54
CA PRO A 128 -5.11 -22.00 -35.47
C PRO A 128 -5.67 -21.73 -36.88
N VAL A 129 -6.93 -22.09 -37.09
CA VAL A 129 -7.62 -21.84 -38.34
C VAL A 129 -7.97 -20.35 -38.33
N VAL A 130 -7.29 -19.59 -39.19
CA VAL A 130 -7.66 -18.21 -39.48
C VAL A 130 -8.98 -18.26 -40.26
N LEU A 131 -10.09 -18.13 -39.54
CA LEU A 131 -11.43 -18.09 -40.13
C LEU A 131 -11.60 -16.74 -40.83
N SER A 132 -12.19 -16.76 -42.04
CA SER A 132 -12.52 -15.52 -42.74
C SER A 132 -13.56 -14.71 -41.95
N ASN A 133 -13.64 -13.40 -42.18
CA ASN A 133 -14.59 -12.53 -41.48
C ASN A 133 -16.05 -13.04 -41.57
N GLU A 134 -16.42 -13.66 -42.69
CA GLU A 134 -17.75 -14.27 -42.85
C GLU A 134 -17.95 -15.50 -41.96
N GLN A 135 -16.92 -16.32 -41.79
CA GLN A 135 -16.96 -17.52 -40.94
C GLN A 135 -16.96 -17.18 -39.45
N VAL A 136 -16.31 -16.09 -39.06
CA VAL A 136 -16.41 -15.54 -37.70
C VAL A 136 -17.82 -15.06 -37.43
N LYS A 137 -18.40 -14.30 -38.38
CA LYS A 137 -19.76 -13.76 -38.26
C LYS A 137 -20.82 -14.85 -38.11
N THR A 138 -20.72 -15.95 -38.86
CA THR A 138 -21.68 -17.07 -38.75
C THR A 138 -21.56 -17.81 -37.43
N ARG A 139 -20.33 -18.00 -36.92
CA ARG A 139 -20.10 -18.61 -35.60
C ARG A 139 -20.67 -17.76 -34.46
N GLU A 140 -20.43 -16.46 -34.49
CA GLU A 140 -20.98 -15.53 -33.51
C GLU A 140 -22.51 -15.46 -33.59
N LEU A 141 -23.08 -15.48 -34.80
CA LEU A 141 -24.54 -15.57 -35.00
C LEU A 141 -25.15 -16.82 -34.39
N GLN A 142 -24.49 -17.96 -34.54
CA GLN A 142 -24.96 -19.23 -34.01
C GLN A 142 -24.89 -19.25 -32.47
N SER A 143 -23.82 -18.68 -31.91
CA SER A 143 -23.65 -18.53 -30.46
C SER A 143 -24.69 -17.58 -29.86
N ALA A 144 -24.92 -16.42 -30.50
CA ALA A 144 -25.88 -15.43 -30.03
C ALA A 144 -27.34 -15.94 -30.09
N HIS A 145 -27.72 -16.68 -31.13
CA HIS A 145 -29.03 -17.33 -31.21
C HIS A 145 -29.23 -18.36 -30.10
N GLN A 146 -28.20 -19.14 -29.78
CA GLN A 146 -28.27 -20.14 -28.71
C GLN A 146 -28.37 -19.51 -27.33
N GLN A 147 -27.72 -18.36 -27.10
CA GLN A 147 -27.69 -17.71 -25.79
C GLN A 147 -28.87 -16.79 -25.53
N MET A 148 -29.34 -16.04 -26.53
CA MET A 148 -30.28 -14.93 -26.32
C MET A 148 -31.54 -15.01 -27.18
N GLY A 149 -31.67 -16.01 -28.06
CA GLY A 149 -32.83 -16.18 -28.94
C GLY A 149 -33.09 -15.01 -29.89
N PHE A 150 -32.15 -14.07 -30.03
CA PHE A 150 -32.30 -12.83 -30.77
C PHE A 150 -31.05 -12.56 -31.62
N ASN A 151 -31.25 -12.07 -32.85
CA ASN A 151 -30.17 -11.80 -33.81
C ASN A 151 -29.75 -10.32 -33.75
N PRO A 152 -28.53 -9.99 -33.25
CA PRO A 152 -28.10 -8.60 -33.07
C PRO A 152 -27.79 -7.87 -34.39
N TYR A 153 -27.69 -8.57 -35.53
CA TYR A 153 -27.43 -7.98 -36.84
C TYR A 153 -28.68 -7.91 -37.73
N ALA A 154 -29.86 -8.28 -37.21
CA ALA A 154 -31.11 -8.05 -37.90
C ALA A 154 -31.45 -6.56 -37.82
N ALA A 155 -31.64 -5.91 -38.97
CA ALA A 155 -32.10 -4.53 -39.02
C ALA A 155 -33.53 -4.47 -38.48
N THR A 156 -33.70 -4.03 -37.23
CA THR A 156 -35.01 -3.74 -36.66
C THR A 156 -35.51 -2.45 -37.28
N TYR A 157 -36.33 -2.57 -38.32
CA TYR A 157 -37.11 -1.42 -38.81
C TYR A 157 -38.22 -1.15 -37.78
N SER A 158 -38.03 -0.11 -36.97
CA SER A 158 -39.04 0.40 -36.06
C SER A 158 -40.16 1.10 -36.86
N SER A 159 -40.96 0.32 -37.57
CA SER A 159 -42.21 0.80 -38.17
C SER A 159 -43.36 0.53 -37.20
N SER A 160 -44.10 1.59 -36.88
CA SER A 160 -45.20 1.63 -35.90
C SER A 160 -46.28 0.54 -36.07
N THR A 161 -46.35 -0.11 -37.24
CA THR A 161 -47.43 -1.06 -37.55
C THR A 161 -47.17 -2.48 -37.03
N GLN A 162 -45.91 -2.90 -36.81
CA GLN A 162 -45.63 -4.27 -36.33
C GLN A 162 -45.72 -4.44 -34.80
N ALA A 163 -45.65 -3.36 -34.02
CA ALA A 163 -45.78 -3.41 -32.56
C ALA A 163 -47.19 -3.80 -32.08
N VAL A 164 -48.23 -3.53 -32.89
CA VAL A 164 -49.63 -3.78 -32.52
C VAL A 164 -49.99 -5.27 -32.63
N SER A 165 -49.34 -6.03 -33.51
CA SER A 165 -49.63 -7.47 -33.72
C SER A 165 -49.15 -8.36 -32.56
N ALA A 166 -48.11 -7.95 -31.82
CA ALA A 166 -47.65 -8.68 -30.63
C ALA A 166 -48.60 -8.53 -29.44
N MET A 167 -49.33 -7.40 -29.35
CA MET A 167 -50.28 -7.16 -28.26
C MET A 167 -51.62 -7.87 -28.44
N ASN A 168 -51.99 -8.26 -29.66
CA ASN A 168 -53.29 -8.87 -29.94
C ASN A 168 -53.33 -10.40 -29.79
N ALA A 169 -52.18 -11.06 -29.57
CA ALA A 169 -52.08 -12.52 -29.45
C ALA A 169 -52.29 -13.05 -28.01
N ILE A 170 -52.52 -12.20 -27.02
CA ILE A 170 -52.77 -12.60 -25.61
C ILE A 170 -54.28 -12.83 -25.35
N GLY A 171 -55.14 -12.59 -26.33
CA GLY A 171 -56.60 -12.49 -26.15
C GLY A 171 -57.46 -13.75 -26.40
N ALA A 172 -56.91 -14.97 -26.45
CA ALA A 172 -57.74 -16.15 -26.72
C ALA A 172 -57.38 -17.38 -25.84
N GLY A 173 -58.07 -17.49 -24.70
CA GLY A 173 -58.29 -18.74 -23.96
C GLY A 173 -59.78 -18.84 -23.58
N PRO A 174 -60.39 -20.06 -23.55
CA PRO A 174 -61.85 -20.26 -23.63
C PRO A 174 -62.59 -20.03 -22.28
N PRO A 175 -63.95 -19.97 -22.28
CA PRO A 175 -64.73 -19.30 -21.24
C PRO A 175 -65.34 -20.26 -20.21
N ALA A 176 -65.51 -19.82 -18.96
CA ALA A 176 -66.70 -20.15 -18.14
C ALA A 176 -66.72 -19.42 -16.77
N ALA A 177 -67.76 -18.58 -16.62
CA ALA A 177 -68.68 -18.49 -15.49
C ALA A 177 -68.27 -17.89 -14.12
N ALA A 178 -69.15 -16.95 -13.72
CA ALA A 178 -69.66 -16.66 -12.37
C ALA A 178 -68.90 -15.65 -11.47
N ALA A 179 -69.33 -14.40 -11.63
CA ALA A 179 -69.56 -13.35 -10.64
C ALA A 179 -69.23 -13.62 -9.15
N SER A 180 -68.44 -12.71 -8.56
CA SER A 180 -68.72 -12.13 -7.24
C SER A 180 -68.15 -10.72 -7.13
N VAL A 181 -68.97 -9.83 -6.59
CA VAL A 181 -68.78 -8.39 -6.41
C VAL A 181 -67.81 -8.14 -5.24
N MET A 182 -66.87 -7.19 -5.39
CA MET A 182 -66.08 -6.62 -4.28
C MET A 182 -65.94 -5.08 -4.41
N PRO A 183 -65.81 -4.34 -3.28
CA PRO A 183 -65.98 -2.89 -3.16
C PRO A 183 -64.70 -2.09 -3.54
N PRO A 184 -64.77 -0.74 -3.69
CA PRO A 184 -63.59 0.06 -4.06
C PRO A 184 -62.52 0.06 -2.95
N PRO A 185 -61.21 0.11 -3.29
CA PRO A 185 -60.14 0.05 -2.31
C PRO A 185 -59.98 1.37 -1.53
N ALA A 186 -59.69 1.22 -0.24
CA ALA A 186 -59.38 2.27 0.74
C ALA A 186 -58.06 3.03 0.42
N PRO A 187 -57.86 4.24 0.98
CA PRO A 187 -56.65 5.03 0.76
C PRO A 187 -55.40 4.35 1.35
N PHE A 188 -54.29 4.53 0.63
CA PHE A 188 -52.97 3.93 0.80
C PHE A 188 -52.50 3.73 2.27
N PRO A 189 -51.96 2.56 2.63
CA PRO A 189 -51.27 2.36 3.91
C PRO A 189 -49.95 3.14 3.93
N ALA A 190 -49.70 3.81 5.05
CA ALA A 190 -48.48 4.55 5.33
C ALA A 190 -47.23 3.69 5.10
N VAL A 191 -46.32 4.21 4.28
CA VAL A 191 -44.96 3.68 4.09
C VAL A 191 -44.28 3.52 5.46
N PRO A 192 -43.82 2.31 5.84
CA PRO A 192 -42.89 2.19 6.95
C PRO A 192 -41.60 2.92 6.54
N GLN A 193 -41.16 3.85 7.39
CA GLN A 193 -39.86 4.51 7.29
C GLN A 193 -38.78 3.43 7.38
N VAL A 194 -38.35 2.92 6.23
CA VAL A 194 -37.18 2.06 6.12
C VAL A 194 -35.98 2.93 6.46
N GLY A 195 -35.30 2.56 7.54
CA GLY A 195 -34.08 3.21 7.98
C GLY A 195 -33.11 3.34 6.83
N VAL A 196 -32.50 4.51 6.75
CA VAL A 196 -31.40 4.84 5.85
C VAL A 196 -30.28 3.82 6.06
N THR A 197 -30.30 2.73 5.30
CA THR A 197 -29.09 1.98 5.00
C THR A 197 -28.34 2.80 3.98
N SER A 198 -27.43 3.64 4.48
CA SER A 198 -26.41 4.32 3.68
C SER A 198 -25.61 3.27 2.92
N SER A 199 -26.03 2.93 1.72
CA SER A 199 -25.35 1.97 0.84
C SER A 199 -25.65 2.28 -0.63
N LEU A 200 -25.50 3.57 -0.99
CA LEU A 200 -25.58 4.06 -2.37
C LEU A 200 -24.36 4.93 -2.76
N ASP A 201 -23.20 4.78 -2.10
CA ASP A 201 -21.99 5.60 -2.38
C ASP A 201 -20.69 4.79 -2.51
N ALA A 202 -20.74 3.56 -3.03
CA ALA A 202 -19.55 2.71 -3.13
C ALA A 202 -18.87 2.68 -4.51
N VAL A 203 -19.43 3.30 -5.55
CA VAL A 203 -18.88 3.18 -6.93
C VAL A 203 -18.46 4.52 -7.57
N GLU A 204 -18.81 5.68 -7.02
CA GLU A 204 -18.43 6.99 -7.62
C GLU A 204 -17.64 7.94 -6.71
N THR A 205 -17.25 7.51 -5.51
CA THR A 205 -16.63 8.43 -4.52
C THR A 205 -15.11 8.52 -4.63
N GLY A 206 -14.45 7.61 -5.37
CA GLY A 206 -12.98 7.53 -5.42
C GLY A 206 -12.26 8.52 -6.34
N ALA A 207 -12.97 9.49 -6.91
CA ALA A 207 -12.38 10.56 -7.74
C ALA A 207 -12.33 11.90 -7.01
N GLY A 208 -13.07 12.04 -5.91
CA GLY A 208 -13.19 13.29 -5.16
C GLY A 208 -11.87 13.71 -4.54
N ALA A 209 -11.16 12.78 -3.89
CA ALA A 209 -9.90 13.10 -3.22
C ALA A 209 -8.80 13.57 -4.18
N VAL A 210 -8.70 12.94 -5.36
CA VAL A 210 -7.75 13.34 -6.41
C VAL A 210 -8.06 14.74 -6.94
N TYR A 211 -9.34 15.07 -7.12
CA TYR A 211 -9.74 16.41 -7.52
C TYR A 211 -9.39 17.48 -6.49
N VAL A 212 -9.48 17.17 -5.19
CA VAL A 212 -9.07 18.07 -4.11
C VAL A 212 -7.56 18.29 -4.13
N LEU A 213 -6.78 17.25 -4.45
CA LEU A 213 -5.31 17.34 -4.60
C LEU A 213 -4.91 18.26 -5.76
N LEU A 214 -5.60 18.15 -6.90
CA LEU A 214 -5.34 18.97 -8.10
C LEU A 214 -5.59 20.48 -7.88
N ARG A 215 -6.39 20.85 -6.87
CA ARG A 215 -6.67 22.26 -6.52
C ARG A 215 -5.61 22.90 -5.63
N GLN A 216 -4.65 22.13 -5.14
CA GLN A 216 -3.58 22.63 -4.26
C GLN A 216 -2.45 23.29 -5.06
N ASP A 217 -1.54 23.96 -4.34
CA ASP A 217 -0.32 24.50 -4.93
C ASP A 217 0.45 23.40 -5.70
N PRO A 218 0.81 23.62 -6.98
CA PRO A 218 1.32 22.56 -7.84
C PRO A 218 2.63 21.96 -7.30
N ALA A 219 3.53 22.77 -6.74
CA ALA A 219 4.80 22.26 -6.20
C ALA A 219 4.57 21.33 -4.99
N ARG A 220 3.61 21.66 -4.12
CA ARG A 220 3.23 20.81 -2.98
C ARG A 220 2.46 19.57 -3.43
N ALA A 221 1.53 19.73 -4.36
CA ALA A 221 0.69 18.65 -4.88
C ALA A 221 1.53 17.59 -5.61
N ILE A 222 2.51 18.00 -6.43
CA ILE A 222 3.46 17.09 -7.10
C ILE A 222 4.24 16.28 -6.07
N ALA A 223 4.84 16.94 -5.08
CA ALA A 223 5.62 16.26 -4.05
C ALA A 223 4.78 15.27 -3.20
N ALA A 224 3.51 15.61 -2.96
CA ALA A 224 2.54 14.74 -2.29
C ALA A 224 2.18 13.53 -3.15
N ALA A 225 1.80 13.75 -4.41
CA ALA A 225 1.43 12.72 -5.37
C ALA A 225 2.57 11.72 -5.62
N GLU A 226 3.80 12.18 -5.82
CA GLU A 226 4.98 11.31 -5.94
C GLU A 226 5.18 10.42 -4.71
N THR A 227 4.97 10.99 -3.52
CA THR A 227 5.09 10.27 -2.26
C THR A 227 3.98 9.22 -2.12
N LEU A 228 2.74 9.55 -2.47
CA LEU A 228 1.59 8.64 -2.48
C LEU A 228 1.83 7.46 -3.43
N VAL A 229 2.16 7.73 -4.70
CA VAL A 229 2.42 6.69 -5.71
C VAL A 229 3.51 5.74 -5.21
N LYS A 230 4.60 6.27 -4.64
CA LYS A 230 5.68 5.44 -4.09
C LYS A 230 5.22 4.58 -2.92
N MET A 231 4.42 5.11 -2.02
CA MET A 231 3.92 4.38 -0.86
C MET A 231 2.97 3.26 -1.29
N LEU A 232 1.97 3.58 -2.10
CA LEU A 232 0.99 2.62 -2.62
C LEU A 232 1.67 1.53 -3.48
N THR A 233 2.63 1.91 -4.34
CA THR A 233 3.41 0.95 -5.13
C THR A 233 4.20 -0.04 -4.25
N ASN A 234 4.72 0.40 -3.10
CA ASN A 234 5.43 -0.51 -2.19
C ASN A 234 4.47 -1.53 -1.56
N VAL A 235 3.23 -1.12 -1.28
CA VAL A 235 2.18 -1.99 -0.74
C VAL A 235 1.77 -3.05 -1.76
N VAL A 236 1.57 -2.67 -3.04
CA VAL A 236 1.23 -3.61 -4.11
C VAL A 236 2.38 -4.60 -4.38
N LYS A 237 3.63 -4.12 -4.37
CA LYS A 237 4.81 -4.96 -4.60
C LYS A 237 5.05 -5.97 -3.48
N ASN A 238 4.84 -5.56 -2.22
CA ASN A 238 5.14 -6.39 -1.05
C ASN A 238 3.95 -6.38 -0.08
N PRO A 239 2.82 -7.03 -0.43
CA PRO A 239 1.63 -7.01 0.42
C PRO A 239 1.88 -7.69 1.76
N GLN A 240 2.76 -8.68 1.86
CA GLN A 240 3.01 -9.39 3.12
C GLN A 240 3.79 -8.54 4.16
N GLU A 241 4.41 -7.44 3.77
CA GLU A 241 5.19 -6.63 4.70
C GLU A 241 4.34 -5.57 5.41
N GLU A 242 4.03 -5.80 6.70
CA GLU A 242 3.22 -4.90 7.53
C GLU A 242 3.78 -3.47 7.63
N LYS A 243 5.11 -3.31 7.51
CA LYS A 243 5.76 -1.99 7.54
C LYS A 243 5.27 -1.04 6.44
N PHE A 244 4.79 -1.57 5.31
CA PHE A 244 4.23 -0.76 4.23
C PHE A 244 2.72 -0.54 4.38
N ARG A 245 2.05 -1.40 5.15
CA ARG A 245 0.63 -1.28 5.49
C ARG A 245 0.37 -0.34 6.66
N LYS A 246 1.40 0.06 7.40
CA LYS A 246 1.32 0.97 8.55
C LYS A 246 2.05 2.28 8.27
N ILE A 247 1.32 3.39 8.27
CA ILE A 247 1.83 4.75 8.05
C ILE A 247 1.64 5.55 9.34
N ARG A 248 2.72 6.15 9.84
CA ARG A 248 2.70 6.99 11.04
C ARG A 248 2.47 8.45 10.65
N LEU A 249 1.32 9.01 11.03
CA LEU A 249 0.98 10.40 10.69
C LEU A 249 1.79 11.43 11.49
N SER A 250 2.32 11.06 12.65
CA SER A 250 3.20 11.93 13.46
C SER A 250 4.62 12.12 12.86
N ASN A 251 4.98 11.40 11.80
CA ASN A 251 6.27 11.61 11.13
C ASN A 251 6.27 12.97 10.40
N ALA A 252 7.20 13.86 10.75
CA ALA A 252 7.30 15.20 10.18
C ALA A 252 7.31 15.24 8.63
N ALA A 253 7.93 14.26 7.97
CA ALA A 253 7.96 14.19 6.51
C ALA A 253 6.59 13.82 5.92
N ILE A 254 5.87 12.89 6.56
CA ILE A 254 4.50 12.49 6.20
C ILE A 254 3.55 13.65 6.49
N GLN A 255 3.71 14.32 7.62
CA GLN A 255 2.89 15.46 8.01
C GLN A 255 3.03 16.62 7.01
N ALA A 256 4.26 16.99 6.65
CA ALA A 256 4.51 18.09 5.72
C ALA A 256 4.05 17.80 4.28
N LYS A 257 4.09 16.53 3.85
CA LYS A 257 3.78 16.15 2.46
C LYS A 257 2.36 15.64 2.24
N LEU A 258 1.79 14.96 3.21
CA LEU A 258 0.49 14.28 3.08
C LEU A 258 -0.58 14.94 3.96
N VAL A 259 -0.28 15.23 5.22
CA VAL A 259 -1.29 15.82 6.13
C VAL A 259 -1.52 17.31 5.83
N ALA A 260 -0.47 18.03 5.46
CA ALA A 260 -0.56 19.45 5.12
C ALA A 260 -1.21 19.71 3.75
N VAL A 261 -1.39 18.67 2.92
CA VAL A 261 -1.96 18.77 1.58
C VAL A 261 -3.36 18.13 1.57
N PRO A 262 -4.42 18.93 1.46
CA PRO A 262 -5.78 18.42 1.35
C PRO A 262 -5.94 17.40 0.21
N GLY A 263 -6.73 16.35 0.43
CA GLY A 263 -6.94 15.27 -0.54
C GLY A 263 -5.92 14.12 -0.44
N ALA A 264 -4.70 14.35 0.04
CA ALA A 264 -3.68 13.28 0.07
C ALA A 264 -4.01 12.15 1.07
N VAL A 265 -4.53 12.49 2.26
CA VAL A 265 -4.99 11.49 3.23
C VAL A 265 -6.26 10.80 2.75
N ASP A 266 -7.13 11.52 2.05
CA ASP A 266 -8.38 10.99 1.52
C ASP A 266 -8.12 9.96 0.41
N ILE A 267 -7.11 10.17 -0.45
CA ILE A 267 -6.66 9.16 -1.43
C ILE A 267 -6.19 7.87 -0.73
N LEU A 268 -5.48 7.99 0.41
CA LEU A 268 -5.10 6.82 1.20
C LEU A 268 -6.33 6.12 1.80
N ALA A 269 -7.31 6.87 2.30
CA ALA A 269 -8.55 6.31 2.82
C ALA A 269 -9.35 5.60 1.70
N GLU A 270 -9.42 6.19 0.51
CA GLU A 270 -10.03 5.60 -0.68
C GLU A 270 -9.30 4.35 -1.16
N ALA A 271 -7.99 4.23 -0.92
CA ALA A 271 -7.21 3.01 -1.17
C ALA A 271 -7.42 1.92 -0.10
N GLY A 272 -8.18 2.21 0.97
CA GLY A 272 -8.52 1.26 2.03
C GLY A 272 -7.78 1.48 3.36
N PHE A 273 -6.94 2.51 3.47
CA PHE A 273 -6.27 2.79 4.74
C PHE A 273 -7.26 3.35 5.77
N SER A 274 -7.29 2.74 6.95
CA SER A 274 -8.13 3.19 8.06
C SER A 274 -7.29 3.96 9.07
N ARG A 275 -7.83 5.09 9.56
CA ARG A 275 -7.22 5.85 10.64
C ARG A 275 -7.41 5.11 11.97
N MET A 276 -6.32 4.80 12.65
CA MET A 276 -6.30 4.15 13.97
C MET A 276 -5.43 4.95 14.93
N GLU A 277 -5.87 5.06 16.18
CA GLU A 277 -5.09 5.71 17.24
C GLU A 277 -4.48 4.63 18.13
N LEU A 278 -3.16 4.61 18.24
CA LEU A 278 -2.40 3.65 19.04
C LEU A 278 -1.44 4.42 19.94
N ASP A 279 -1.44 4.15 21.24
CA ASP A 279 -0.53 4.76 22.22
C ASP A 279 -0.52 6.31 22.18
N GLY A 280 -1.66 6.93 21.88
CA GLY A 280 -1.79 8.39 21.79
C GLY A 280 -1.30 9.00 20.47
N GLU A 281 -0.93 8.17 19.49
CA GLU A 281 -0.52 8.62 18.15
C GLU A 281 -1.44 8.09 17.04
N VAL A 282 -1.61 8.91 16.01
CA VAL A 282 -2.46 8.57 14.86
C VAL A 282 -1.66 7.83 13.79
N TYR A 283 -2.19 6.67 13.38
CA TYR A 283 -1.67 5.84 12.29
C TYR A 283 -2.74 5.67 11.20
N LEU A 284 -2.29 5.47 9.97
CA LEU A 284 -3.10 4.91 8.88
C LEU A 284 -2.66 3.46 8.69
N MET A 285 -3.59 2.52 8.84
CA MET A 285 -3.33 1.09 8.73
C MET A 285 -4.22 0.46 7.69
N LEU A 286 -3.62 -0.34 6.82
CA LEU A 286 -4.31 -1.18 5.85
C LEU A 286 -4.36 -2.60 6.40
N THR A 287 -5.52 -3.02 6.91
CA THR A 287 -5.73 -4.38 7.42
C THR A 287 -5.68 -5.38 6.27
N ALA A 288 -5.35 -6.65 6.57
CA ALA A 288 -5.32 -7.69 5.54
C ALA A 288 -6.70 -7.90 4.89
N ASP A 289 -7.77 -7.79 5.69
CA ASP A 289 -9.15 -7.92 5.21
C ASP A 289 -9.60 -6.74 4.32
N ALA A 290 -9.07 -5.54 4.55
CA ALA A 290 -9.37 -4.36 3.73
C ALA A 290 -8.43 -4.21 2.52
N PHE A 291 -7.43 -5.08 2.39
CA PHE A 291 -6.46 -5.01 1.29
C PHE A 291 -7.05 -5.60 0.01
N GLU A 292 -7.44 -4.72 -0.89
CA GLU A 292 -7.85 -5.06 -2.25
C GLU A 292 -6.80 -4.55 -3.24
N ALA A 293 -6.06 -5.45 -3.88
CA ALA A 293 -4.98 -5.08 -4.79
C ALA A 293 -5.48 -4.21 -5.96
N GLU A 294 -6.66 -4.50 -6.51
CA GLU A 294 -7.28 -3.73 -7.59
C GLU A 294 -7.63 -2.31 -7.14
N ARG A 295 -8.17 -2.16 -5.92
CA ARG A 295 -8.52 -0.85 -5.35
C ARG A 295 -7.29 0.03 -5.14
N VAL A 296 -6.22 -0.55 -4.58
CA VAL A 296 -4.94 0.14 -4.39
C VAL A 296 -4.32 0.51 -5.74
N GLN A 297 -4.37 -0.39 -6.73
CA GLN A 297 -3.84 -0.11 -8.07
C GLN A 297 -4.64 1.00 -8.77
N SER A 298 -5.97 0.99 -8.67
CA SER A 298 -6.81 2.06 -9.22
C SER A 298 -6.50 3.42 -8.59
N ALA A 299 -6.21 3.46 -7.28
CA ALA A 299 -5.77 4.69 -6.61
C ALA A 299 -4.38 5.17 -7.10
N ILE A 300 -3.46 4.24 -7.39
CA ILE A 300 -2.16 4.56 -8.01
C ILE A 300 -2.39 5.20 -9.38
N ASP A 301 -3.14 4.55 -10.26
CA ASP A 301 -3.34 5.00 -11.64
C ASP A 301 -3.98 6.40 -11.68
N ARG A 302 -4.99 6.65 -10.83
CA ARG A 302 -5.62 7.98 -10.71
C ARG A 302 -4.65 9.05 -10.21
N THR A 303 -3.79 8.70 -9.24
CA THR A 303 -2.79 9.62 -8.70
C THR A 303 -1.69 9.91 -9.71
N GLU A 304 -1.30 8.94 -10.54
CA GLU A 304 -0.34 9.11 -11.63
C GLU A 304 -0.87 10.04 -12.72
N VAL A 305 -2.14 9.88 -13.11
CA VAL A 305 -2.79 10.80 -14.06
C VAL A 305 -2.80 12.23 -13.50
N ALA A 306 -3.14 12.40 -12.21
CA ALA A 306 -3.12 13.71 -11.56
C ALA A 306 -1.70 14.30 -11.49
N LEU A 307 -0.69 13.48 -11.23
CA LEU A 307 0.71 13.90 -11.22
C LEU A 307 1.15 14.44 -12.59
N ILE A 308 0.81 13.73 -13.67
CA ILE A 308 1.11 14.18 -15.04
C ILE A 308 0.43 15.52 -15.33
N GLN A 309 -0.83 15.67 -14.93
CA GLN A 309 -1.57 16.92 -15.12
C GLN A 309 -0.91 18.08 -14.36
N LEU A 310 -0.56 17.88 -13.09
CA LEU A 310 0.12 18.90 -12.28
C LEU A 310 1.49 19.29 -12.86
N GLN A 311 2.23 18.32 -13.41
CA GLN A 311 3.51 18.58 -14.05
C GLN A 311 3.35 19.41 -15.32
N HIS A 312 2.33 19.14 -16.13
CA HIS A 312 2.00 19.94 -17.30
C HIS A 312 1.54 21.36 -16.94
N ASP A 313 0.69 21.52 -15.93
CA ASP A 313 0.19 22.84 -15.50
C ASP A 313 1.29 23.70 -14.84
N SER A 314 2.38 23.07 -14.40
CA SER A 314 3.54 23.75 -13.80
C SER A 314 4.63 24.17 -14.78
N ALA A 315 4.57 23.70 -16.03
CA ALA A 315 5.57 23.94 -17.08
C ALA A 315 5.22 25.17 -17.92
#